data_AF-Q4BV02-F1
#
_entry.id   AF-Q4BV02-F1
#
_cell.length_a   1.000
_cell.length_b   1.000
_cell.length_c   1.000
_cell.angle_alpha   90.00
_cell.angle_beta   90.00
_cell.angle_gamma   90.00
#
_symmetry.space_group_name_H-M   'P 1'
#
loop_
_entity.id
_entity.type
_entity.pdbx_description
1 polymer ?
#
loop_
_entity_poly.entity_id
_entity_poly.type
_entity_poly.pdbx_seq_one_letter_code
_entity_poly.pdbx_strand_id
1 'polypeptide(L)'
;MTLIMNIKSYQEISMRSNEILPKFSPADILAKISGSEATGCLIVSYNSVTWRIYFHSGELIYAHHSLDSFGRLERHLRRLSYRIPTLTSPVRNKVRLKFENESQINQDLPCEYQAIAFLSLVRYSNNNE
;
A
#
# COMPACT_ATOMS: atom_id res chain seq x y z
N MET A 1 16.83 14.96 1.49
CA MET A 1 16.35 14.48 2.80
C MET A 1 15.60 13.18 2.55
N THR A 2 16.33 12.06 2.59
CA THR A 2 15.81 10.74 2.23
C THR A 2 15.07 10.18 3.44
N LEU A 3 13.75 10.08 3.35
CA LEU A 3 12.93 9.42 4.36
C LEU A 3 13.13 7.90 4.19
N ILE A 4 14.22 7.39 4.76
CA ILE A 4 14.39 5.95 4.94
C ILE A 4 13.42 5.56 6.06
N MET A 5 12.20 5.14 5.68
CA MET A 5 11.29 4.49 6.62
C MET A 5 12.00 3.23 7.13
N ASN A 6 12.43 3.29 8.39
CA ASN A 6 13.16 2.23 9.05
C ASN A 6 12.20 1.08 9.33
N ILE A 7 12.26 0.07 8.47
CA ILE A 7 11.45 -1.15 8.54
C ILE A 7 12.09 -2.03 9.62
N LYS A 8 11.70 -1.84 10.89
CA LYS A 8 11.96 -2.84 11.92
C LYS A 8 10.70 -3.11 12.74
N SER A 9 10.28 -4.37 12.65
CA SER A 9 9.34 -5.06 13.55
C SER A 9 7.89 -4.57 13.51
N TYR A 10 7.19 -4.83 12.41
CA TYR A 10 5.73 -5.00 12.50
C TYR A 10 5.47 -6.35 13.20
N GLN A 11 4.95 -6.32 14.43
CA GLN A 11 4.46 -7.53 15.09
C GLN A 11 3.17 -7.95 14.39
N GLU A 12 3.18 -9.11 13.73
CA GLU A 12 2.00 -9.67 13.09
C GLU A 12 1.05 -10.21 14.16
N ILE A 13 -0.01 -9.45 14.48
CA ILE A 13 -1.11 -9.96 15.28
C ILE A 13 -2.12 -10.59 14.32
N SER A 14 -1.90 -11.85 13.96
CA SER A 14 -2.81 -12.63 13.12
C SER A 14 -3.94 -13.20 13.99
N MET A 15 -5.14 -12.62 13.89
CA MET A 15 -6.36 -13.20 14.47
C MET A 15 -7.13 -13.99 13.40
N ARG A 16 -6.97 -15.31 13.40
CA ARG A 16 -7.93 -16.22 12.76
C ARG A 16 -9.17 -16.31 13.65
N SER A 17 -10.29 -15.74 13.21
CA SER A 17 -11.59 -15.96 13.88
C SER A 17 -12.38 -17.02 13.11
N ASN A 18 -12.40 -18.23 13.64
CA ASN A 18 -13.50 -19.15 13.41
C ASN A 18 -14.64 -18.76 14.39
N GLU A 19 -15.79 -18.38 13.85
CA GLU A 19 -17.14 -18.42 14.42
C GLU A 19 -17.56 -17.57 15.64
N ILE A 20 -16.79 -16.61 16.13
CA ILE A 20 -17.32 -15.61 17.08
C ILE A 20 -16.88 -14.22 16.63
N LEU A 21 -17.85 -13.38 16.23
CA LEU A 21 -17.59 -11.96 16.01
C LEU A 21 -17.06 -11.38 17.32
N PRO A 22 -15.82 -10.90 17.34
CA PRO A 22 -15.27 -10.34 18.56
C PRO A 22 -16.10 -9.14 19.03
N LYS A 23 -16.21 -8.96 20.36
CA LYS A 23 -16.85 -7.81 21.03
C LYS A 23 -16.04 -6.50 20.87
N PHE A 24 -15.51 -6.22 19.69
CA PHE A 24 -14.85 -4.95 19.43
C PHE A 24 -15.35 -4.36 18.11
N SER A 25 -15.79 -3.10 18.15
CA SER A 25 -16.13 -2.38 16.94
C SER A 25 -14.85 -2.09 16.17
N PRO A 26 -14.81 -2.24 14.83
CA PRO A 26 -13.71 -1.72 14.02
C PRO A 26 -13.39 -0.25 14.32
N ALA A 27 -14.42 0.54 14.68
CA ALA A 27 -14.24 1.92 15.10
C ALA A 27 -13.44 2.05 16.41
N ASP A 28 -13.63 1.15 17.37
CA ASP A 28 -12.89 1.16 18.65
C ASP A 28 -11.40 0.87 18.43
N ILE A 29 -11.09 -0.06 17.52
CA ILE A 29 -9.71 -0.37 17.14
C ILE A 29 -9.05 0.86 16.50
N LEU A 30 -9.72 1.48 15.54
CA LEU A 30 -9.20 2.67 14.86
C LEU A 30 -9.02 3.85 15.83
N ALA A 31 -10.00 4.07 16.72
CA ALA A 31 -9.93 5.10 17.76
C ALA A 31 -8.72 4.88 18.68
N LYS A 32 -8.49 3.62 19.09
CA LYS A 32 -7.32 3.25 19.89
C LYS A 32 -6.01 3.52 19.16
N ILE A 33 -5.90 3.15 17.89
CA ILE A 33 -4.70 3.39 17.07
C ILE A 33 -4.44 4.90 16.91
N SER A 34 -5.48 5.67 16.60
CA SER A 34 -5.35 7.12 16.43
C SER A 34 -4.95 7.83 17.72
N GLY A 35 -5.34 7.30 18.88
CA GLY A 35 -5.00 7.87 20.17
C GLY A 35 -3.66 7.40 20.75
N SER A 36 -3.02 6.37 20.16
CA SER A 36 -1.85 5.71 20.76
C SER A 36 -0.53 5.99 20.06
N GLU A 37 -0.45 7.01 19.18
CA GLU A 37 0.71 7.31 18.32
C GLU A 37 1.30 6.05 17.62
N ALA A 38 0.46 5.06 17.36
CA ALA A 38 0.93 3.77 16.90
C ALA A 38 1.48 3.86 15.47
N THR A 39 2.64 3.25 15.24
CA THR A 39 3.19 3.02 13.91
C THR A 39 3.10 1.53 13.61
N GLY A 40 2.43 1.16 12.52
CA GLY A 40 2.02 -0.22 12.35
C GLY A 40 1.30 -0.53 11.04
N CYS A 41 0.93 -1.79 10.86
CA CYS A 41 0.03 -2.25 9.81
C CYS A 41 -1.12 -3.02 10.44
N LEU A 42 -2.35 -2.55 10.25
CA LEU A 42 -3.57 -3.27 10.58
C LEU A 42 -3.97 -4.12 9.37
N ILE A 43 -4.01 -5.44 9.54
CA ILE A 43 -4.42 -6.39 8.51
C ILE A 43 -5.82 -6.88 8.85
N VAL A 44 -6.75 -6.71 7.91
CA VAL A 44 -8.13 -7.22 8.01
C VAL A 44 -8.33 -8.19 6.86
N SER A 45 -8.91 -9.36 7.11
CA SER A 45 -9.25 -10.31 6.04
C SER A 45 -10.70 -10.78 6.16
N TYR A 46 -11.42 -10.81 5.05
CA TYR A 46 -12.80 -11.26 4.95
C TYR A 46 -13.09 -11.73 3.52
N ASN A 47 -13.75 -12.87 3.36
CA ASN A 47 -14.12 -13.47 2.06
C ASN A 47 -12.98 -13.46 1.03
N SER A 48 -11.79 -13.94 1.42
CA SER A 48 -10.58 -14.01 0.56
C SER A 48 -10.01 -12.65 0.12
N VAL A 49 -10.52 -11.55 0.67
CA VAL A 49 -9.96 -10.21 0.51
C VAL A 49 -9.16 -9.85 1.74
N THR A 50 -7.97 -9.32 1.54
CA THR A 50 -7.12 -8.78 2.61
C THR A 50 -6.96 -7.29 2.39
N TRP A 51 -7.29 -6.51 3.42
CA TRP A 51 -6.99 -5.09 3.53
C TRP A 51 -5.75 -4.92 4.41
N ARG A 52 -4.83 -4.07 3.99
CA ARG A 52 -3.72 -3.60 4.84
C ARG A 52 -3.80 -2.10 4.98
N ILE A 53 -3.79 -1.63 6.22
CA ILE A 53 -3.98 -0.24 6.61
C ILE A 53 -2.75 0.16 7.44
N TYR A 54 -1.93 1.04 6.89
CA TYR A 54 -0.64 1.42 7.44
C TYR A 54 -0.77 2.74 8.20
N PHE A 55 -0.24 2.75 9.43
CA PHE A 55 -0.25 3.89 10.33
C PHE A 55 1.16 4.35 10.66
N HIS A 56 1.33 5.65 10.83
CA HIS A 56 2.53 6.27 11.36
C HIS A 56 2.12 7.32 12.40
N SER A 57 2.61 7.19 13.62
CA SER A 57 2.26 8.09 14.73
C SER A 57 0.74 8.26 14.94
N GLY A 58 -0.04 7.18 14.77
CA GLY A 58 -1.51 7.20 14.87
C GLY A 58 -2.24 7.69 13.62
N GLU A 59 -1.52 8.23 12.63
CA GLU A 59 -2.11 8.71 11.37
C GLU A 59 -2.11 7.63 10.30
N LEU A 60 -3.19 7.56 9.51
CA LEU A 60 -3.29 6.71 8.33
C LEU A 60 -2.41 7.26 7.20
N ILE A 61 -1.39 6.51 6.80
CA ILE A 61 -0.47 6.92 5.72
C ILE A 61 -0.70 6.20 4.40
N TYR A 62 -1.22 4.96 4.45
CA TYR A 62 -1.49 4.18 3.24
C TYR A 62 -2.51 3.09 3.54
N ALA A 63 -3.33 2.75 2.55
CA ALA A 63 -4.19 1.57 2.64
C ALA A 63 -4.36 0.95 1.25
N HIS A 64 -4.46 -0.36 1.19
CA HIS A 64 -4.83 -1.08 -0.02
C HIS A 64 -5.54 -2.39 0.32
N HIS A 65 -6.06 -3.06 -0.71
CA HIS A 65 -6.60 -4.40 -0.56
C HIS A 65 -6.23 -5.30 -1.74
N SER A 66 -6.34 -6.60 -1.53
CA SER A 66 -5.87 -7.64 -2.45
C SER A 66 -6.69 -7.82 -3.73
N LEU A 67 -7.83 -7.13 -3.87
CA LEU A 67 -8.65 -7.27 -5.08
C LEU A 67 -8.13 -6.34 -6.18
N ASP A 68 -7.82 -6.94 -7.33
CA ASP A 68 -7.47 -6.24 -8.57
C ASP A 68 -6.47 -5.09 -8.32
N SER A 69 -5.47 -5.32 -7.46
CA SER A 69 -4.55 -4.27 -7.01
C SER A 69 -3.84 -3.65 -8.22
N PHE A 70 -3.28 -4.48 -9.10
CA PHE A 70 -2.60 -3.95 -10.27
C PHE A 70 -3.54 -3.26 -11.29
N GLY A 71 -4.73 -3.83 -11.55
CA GLY A 71 -5.71 -3.20 -12.46
C GLY A 71 -6.24 -1.87 -11.94
N ARG A 72 -6.38 -1.73 -10.61
CA ARG A 72 -6.72 -0.44 -9.97
C ARG A 72 -5.62 0.59 -10.15
N LEU A 73 -4.36 0.22 -9.87
CA LEU A 73 -3.22 1.11 -10.10
C LEU A 73 -3.17 1.59 -11.55
N GLU A 74 -3.30 0.68 -12.52
CA GLU A 74 -3.28 1.04 -13.93
C GLU A 74 -4.40 2.04 -14.28
N ARG A 75 -5.61 1.82 -13.78
CA ARG A 75 -6.74 2.75 -13.96
C ARG A 75 -6.43 4.13 -13.38
N HIS A 76 -5.78 4.21 -12.23
CA HIS A 76 -5.35 5.47 -11.62
C HIS A 76 -4.24 6.15 -12.42
N LEU A 77 -3.21 5.42 -12.85
CA LEU A 77 -2.13 5.95 -13.68
C LEU A 77 -2.64 6.48 -15.02
N ARG A 78 -3.61 5.79 -15.65
CA ARG A 78 -4.25 6.25 -16.88
C ARG A 78 -5.03 7.56 -16.67
N ARG A 79 -5.71 7.72 -15.53
CA ARG A 79 -6.37 9.00 -15.21
C ARG A 79 -5.34 10.09 -14.93
N LEU A 80 -4.24 9.75 -14.29
CA LEU A 80 -3.18 10.69 -13.96
C LEU A 80 -2.38 11.14 -15.19
N SER A 81 -2.27 10.30 -16.23
CA SER A 81 -1.57 10.67 -17.47
C SER A 81 -2.21 11.83 -18.22
N TYR A 82 -3.49 12.14 -17.98
CA TYR A 82 -4.10 13.36 -18.50
C TYR A 82 -3.52 14.64 -17.90
N ARG A 83 -2.93 14.55 -16.69
CA ARG A 83 -2.31 15.68 -15.99
C ARG A 83 -0.78 15.63 -16.02
N ILE A 84 -0.19 14.45 -16.17
CA ILE A 84 1.25 14.23 -16.16
C ILE A 84 1.64 13.62 -17.52
N PRO A 85 2.06 14.43 -18.50
CA PRO A 85 2.37 13.96 -19.86
C PRO A 85 3.47 12.90 -19.92
N THR A 86 4.37 12.87 -18.92
CA THR A 86 5.43 11.88 -18.82
C THR A 86 4.96 10.48 -18.41
N LEU A 87 3.72 10.33 -17.91
CA LEU A 87 3.09 9.02 -17.64
C LEU A 87 2.52 8.39 -18.92
N THR A 88 3.39 8.24 -19.92
CA THR A 88 3.04 7.69 -21.24
C THR A 88 2.66 6.20 -21.14
N SER A 89 1.99 5.67 -22.17
CA SER A 89 1.66 4.24 -22.23
C SER A 89 2.89 3.33 -22.06
N PRO A 90 4.05 3.60 -22.69
CA PRO A 90 5.28 2.84 -22.42
C PRO A 90 5.71 2.84 -20.95
N VAL A 91 5.63 3.99 -20.26
CA VAL A 91 5.96 4.07 -18.83
C VAL A 91 5.02 3.21 -18.00
N ARG A 92 3.70 3.29 -18.25
CA ARG A 92 2.71 2.47 -17.53
C ARG A 92 2.89 0.97 -17.80
N ASN A 93 3.19 0.59 -19.05
CA ASN A 93 3.47 -0.80 -19.42
C ASN A 93 4.73 -1.33 -18.75
N LYS A 94 5.80 -0.50 -18.63
CA LYS A 94 7.02 -0.86 -17.90
C LYS A 94 6.74 -1.13 -16.43
N VAL A 95 5.93 -0.29 -15.78
CA VAL A 95 5.50 -0.50 -14.39
C VAL A 95 4.73 -1.81 -14.27
N ARG A 96 3.81 -2.09 -15.20
CA ARG A 96 3.05 -3.34 -15.25
C ARG A 96 3.94 -4.57 -15.33
N LEU A 97 4.84 -4.61 -16.31
CA LEU A 97 5.77 -5.73 -16.47
C LEU A 97 6.64 -5.97 -15.23
N LYS A 98 7.02 -4.90 -14.53
CA LYS A 98 7.90 -4.96 -13.36
C LYS A 98 7.20 -5.41 -12.08
N PHE A 99 5.92 -5.07 -11.89
CA PHE A 99 5.25 -5.25 -10.59
C PHE A 99 4.01 -6.13 -10.62
N GLU A 100 3.48 -6.48 -11.81
CA GLU A 100 2.31 -7.34 -11.94
C GLU A 100 2.64 -8.83 -11.76
N ASN A 101 3.75 -9.29 -12.34
CA ASN A 101 4.09 -10.72 -12.41
C ASN A 101 4.95 -11.23 -11.24
N GLU A 102 5.36 -10.37 -10.33
CA GLU A 102 6.27 -10.78 -9.27
C GLU A 102 5.50 -11.24 -8.03
N SER A 103 5.24 -12.54 -8.00
CA SER A 103 4.88 -13.33 -6.83
C SER A 103 5.95 -13.31 -5.71
N GLN A 104 7.00 -12.47 -5.80
CA GLN A 104 8.22 -12.56 -4.98
C GLN A 104 8.90 -11.23 -4.58
N ILE A 105 8.34 -10.04 -4.83
CA ILE A 105 8.96 -8.82 -4.26
C ILE A 105 8.40 -8.58 -2.87
N ASN A 106 9.20 -8.91 -1.84
CA ASN A 106 9.02 -8.55 -0.43
C ASN A 106 7.55 -8.55 0.03
N GLN A 107 7.10 -9.69 0.58
CA GLN A 107 5.72 -9.89 1.09
C GLN A 107 5.24 -8.79 2.06
N ASP A 108 6.16 -8.01 2.61
CA ASP A 108 5.90 -6.92 3.53
C ASP A 108 5.28 -5.67 2.88
N LEU A 109 5.50 -5.45 1.57
CA LEU A 109 5.11 -4.22 0.87
C LEU A 109 4.19 -4.46 -0.34
N PRO A 110 3.09 -3.71 -0.48
CA PRO A 110 2.15 -3.89 -1.58
C PRO A 110 2.77 -3.55 -2.93
N CYS A 111 2.52 -4.35 -3.97
CA CYS A 111 3.06 -4.12 -5.31
C CYS A 111 2.68 -2.72 -5.86
N GLU A 112 1.45 -2.25 -5.58
CA GLU A 112 0.99 -0.92 -5.96
C GLU A 112 1.84 0.19 -5.33
N TYR A 113 2.16 0.03 -4.03
CA TYR A 113 2.98 0.99 -3.31
C TYR A 113 4.40 1.03 -3.87
N GLN A 114 5.00 -0.13 -4.13
CA GLN A 114 6.31 -0.23 -4.75
C GLN A 114 6.34 0.41 -6.15
N ALA A 115 5.29 0.23 -6.93
CA ALA A 115 5.12 0.84 -8.24
C ALA A 115 5.02 2.37 -8.17
N ILE A 116 4.25 2.90 -7.21
CA ILE A 116 4.13 4.35 -6.97
C ILE A 116 5.48 4.93 -6.54
N ALA A 117 6.19 4.27 -5.62
CA ALA A 117 7.52 4.69 -5.16
C ALA A 117 8.54 4.71 -6.32
N PHE A 118 8.52 3.67 -7.16
CA PHE A 118 9.36 3.60 -8.36
C PHE A 118 9.07 4.75 -9.33
N LEU A 119 7.80 5.05 -9.60
CA LEU A 119 7.42 6.17 -10.46
C LEU A 119 7.87 7.53 -9.90
N SER A 120 7.79 7.71 -8.58
CA SER A 120 8.28 8.92 -7.91
C SER A 120 9.80 9.06 -8.07
N LEU A 121 10.54 7.96 -7.95
CA LEU A 121 11.99 7.96 -8.12
C LEU A 121 12.41 8.27 -9.55
N VAL A 122 11.79 7.62 -10.54
CA VAL A 122 12.08 7.86 -11.97
C VAL A 122 11.80 9.32 -12.36
N ARG A 123 10.72 9.91 -11.82
CA ARG A 123 10.42 11.32 -12.04
C ARG A 123 11.49 12.24 -11.46
N TYR A 124 12.05 11.91 -10.29
CA TYR A 124 13.11 12.69 -9.67
C TYR A 124 14.40 12.65 -10.48
N SER A 125 14.78 11.48 -11.00
CA SER A 125 15.97 11.34 -11.86
C SER A 125 15.87 12.17 -13.15
N ASN A 126 14.71 12.20 -13.80
CA ASN A 126 14.51 12.94 -15.05
C ASN A 126 14.40 14.47 -14.87
N ASN A 127 14.29 14.97 -13.64
CA ASN A 127 14.16 16.41 -13.35
C ASN A 127 15.50 17.07 -12.96
N ASN A 128 16.58 16.28 -12.80
CA ASN A 128 17.92 16.76 -12.43
C ASN A 128 18.92 16.67 -13.59
N GLU A 129 18.43 16.51 -14.82
CA GLU A 129 19.15 16.69 -16.09
C GLU A 129 18.54 17.89 -16.83
#